data_AF-A0A3N6EKU3-F1
#
_entry.id   AF-A0A3N6EKU3-F1
#
_cell.length_a   1.000
_cell.length_b   1.000
_cell.length_c   1.000
_cell.angle_alpha   90.00
_cell.angle_beta   90.00
_cell.angle_gamma   90.00
#
_symmetry.space_group_name_H-M   'P 1'
#
loop_
_entity.id
_entity.type
_entity.pdbx_description
1 polymer ?
#
loop_
_entity_poly.entity_id
_entity_poly.type
_entity_poly.pdbx_seq_one_letter_code
_entity_poly.pdbx_strand_id
1 'polypeptide(L)'
;MARLPLALFRVGLGRVFGRRVLLLHHEGRTTGLDRTVALEVVAYDREGGSWTLASGFGPKADWYLNLRMMPTTVVQSGSRHFAVTAHFLTAEEGGEAMVRYAAARPRTARRLCSFMGFGIDGSPGSYRRAGREIPFVRLDAGPGQRLP
;
A
#
# COMPACT_ATOMS: atom_id res chain seq x y z
N MET A 1 -5.02 -5.67 15.14
CA MET A 1 -4.12 -5.54 13.97
C MET A 1 -2.75 -5.07 14.41
N ALA A 2 -1.69 -5.46 13.69
CA ALA A 2 -0.31 -5.51 14.16
C ALA A 2 0.23 -4.19 14.74
N ARG A 3 0.48 -4.17 16.05
CA ARG A 3 1.12 -3.04 16.76
C ARG A 3 2.62 -2.94 16.45
N LEU A 4 3.25 -4.05 16.05
CA LEU A 4 4.69 -4.15 15.90
C LEU A 4 5.26 -3.26 14.78
N PRO A 5 4.71 -3.24 13.55
CA PRO A 5 5.19 -2.32 12.52
C PRO A 5 5.04 -0.86 12.93
N LEU A 6 3.89 -0.49 13.49
CA LEU A 6 3.62 0.87 13.96
C LEU A 6 4.61 1.29 15.05
N ALA A 7 4.88 0.41 16.03
CA ALA A 7 5.84 0.66 17.10
C ALA A 7 7.25 0.87 16.54
N LEU A 8 7.69 0.05 15.59
CA LEU A 8 9.01 0.17 14.95
C LEU A 8 9.17 1.48 14.17
N PHE A 9 8.14 1.93 13.45
CA PHE A 9 8.16 3.26 12.81
C PHE A 9 8.26 4.38 13.86
N ARG A 10 7.51 4.29 14.96
CA ARG A 10 7.51 5.30 16.04
C ARG A 10 8.85 5.43 16.77
N VAL A 11 9.63 4.36 16.88
CA VAL A 11 10.97 4.38 17.50
C VAL A 11 12.10 4.60 16.48
N GLY A 12 11.78 5.00 15.24
CA GLY A 12 12.77 5.32 14.21
C GLY A 12 13.37 4.10 13.48
N LEU A 13 12.90 2.89 13.77
CA LEU A 13 13.35 1.63 13.16
C LEU A 13 12.60 1.28 11.88
N GLY A 14 11.94 2.25 11.23
CA GLY A 14 11.24 2.06 9.95
C GLY A 14 12.13 1.50 8.84
N ARG A 15 13.46 1.70 8.91
CA ARG A 15 14.43 1.14 7.96
C ARG A 15 14.47 -0.39 7.92
N VAL A 16 14.05 -1.07 9.00
CA VAL A 16 14.01 -2.55 9.08
C VAL A 16 13.07 -3.14 8.01
N PHE A 17 12.06 -2.39 7.58
CA PHE A 17 11.13 -2.82 6.54
C PHE A 17 11.62 -2.55 5.11
N GLY A 18 12.76 -1.87 4.95
CA GLY A 18 13.28 -1.45 3.65
C GLY A 18 12.24 -0.68 2.85
N ARG A 19 11.94 -1.17 1.63
CA ARG A 19 10.92 -0.62 0.71
C ARG A 19 9.60 -1.38 0.73
N ARG A 20 9.42 -2.32 1.68
CA ARG A 20 8.27 -3.25 1.69
C ARG A 20 7.08 -2.76 2.48
N VAL A 21 7.32 -1.89 3.46
CA VAL A 21 6.27 -1.31 4.29
C VAL A 21 6.49 0.19 4.35
N LEU A 22 5.40 0.94 4.26
CA LEU A 22 5.40 2.37 4.56
C LEU A 22 4.39 2.66 5.66
N LEU A 23 4.59 3.76 6.37
CA LEU A 23 3.61 4.33 7.28
C LEU A 23 2.81 5.38 6.53
N LEU A 24 1.51 5.18 6.40
CA LEU A 24 0.60 6.15 5.82
C LEU A 24 -0.01 7.00 6.93
N HIS A 25 0.11 8.32 6.81
CA HIS A 25 -0.70 9.25 7.59
C HIS A 25 -2.05 9.45 6.89
N HIS A 26 -3.12 9.56 7.65
CA HIS A 26 -4.43 9.91 7.11
C HIS A 26 -5.28 10.58 8.19
N GLU A 27 -6.13 11.50 7.76
CA GLU A 27 -7.10 12.15 8.66
C GLU A 27 -8.38 11.31 8.73
N GLY A 28 -8.93 11.10 9.92
CA GLY A 28 -10.22 10.41 10.06
C GLY A 28 -11.36 11.26 9.52
N ARG A 29 -11.98 10.88 8.39
CA ARG A 29 -13.04 11.66 7.71
C ARG A 29 -14.22 12.11 8.57
N THR A 30 -14.49 11.41 9.67
CA THR A 30 -15.58 11.74 10.61
C THR A 30 -15.05 12.48 11.84
N THR A 31 -13.79 12.24 12.23
CA THR A 31 -13.25 12.71 13.51
C THR A 31 -12.27 13.87 13.38
N GLY A 32 -11.73 14.14 12.19
CA GLY A 32 -10.63 15.09 11.97
C GLY A 32 -9.28 14.68 12.59
N LEU A 33 -9.22 13.59 13.34
CA LEU A 33 -8.00 13.14 14.01
C LEU A 33 -6.97 12.56 13.03
N ASP A 34 -5.72 12.94 13.23
CA ASP A 34 -4.56 12.31 12.60
C ASP A 34 -4.40 10.86 13.03
N ARG A 35 -4.26 9.98 12.04
CA ARG A 35 -4.10 8.54 12.23
C ARG A 35 -2.97 8.04 11.34
N THR A 36 -2.41 6.90 11.74
CA THR A 36 -1.36 6.23 10.99
C THR A 36 -1.64 4.75 10.83
N VAL A 37 -1.25 4.19 9.69
CA VAL A 37 -1.35 2.76 9.40
C VAL A 37 -0.11 2.30 8.65
N ALA A 38 0.45 1.16 9.06
CA ALA A 38 1.54 0.52 8.34
C ALA A 38 0.98 -0.38 7.24
N LEU A 39 1.40 -0.15 6.00
CA LEU A 39 0.86 -0.82 4.81
C LEU A 39 1.96 -1.46 3.98
N GLU A 40 1.67 -2.64 3.44
CA GLU A 40 2.58 -3.34 2.53
C GLU A 40 2.56 -2.68 1.14
N VAL A 41 3.76 -2.51 0.59
CA VAL A 41 4.01 -1.96 -0.74
C VAL A 41 4.06 -3.09 -1.76
N VAL A 42 3.08 -3.12 -2.67
CA VAL A 42 3.01 -4.13 -3.74
C VAL A 42 3.82 -3.72 -4.97
N ALA A 43 3.97 -2.42 -5.23
CA ALA A 43 4.88 -1.93 -6.26
C ALA A 43 5.57 -0.65 -5.79
N TYR A 44 6.79 -0.45 -6.25
CA TYR A 44 7.51 0.78 -6.01
C TYR A 44 8.28 1.15 -7.27
N ASP A 45 7.91 2.30 -7.83
CA ASP A 45 8.52 2.88 -9.01
C ASP A 45 9.39 4.05 -8.56
N ARG A 46 10.71 3.88 -8.71
CA ARG A 46 11.68 4.90 -8.30
C ARG A 46 11.80 6.01 -9.33
N GLU A 47 11.58 5.73 -10.61
CA GLU A 47 11.73 6.69 -11.70
C GLU A 47 10.49 7.57 -11.81
N GLY A 48 9.31 6.96 -11.83
CA GLY A 48 8.02 7.68 -11.77
C GLY A 48 7.67 8.20 -10.37
N GLY A 49 8.40 7.75 -9.36
CA GLY A 49 8.32 8.27 -8.01
C GLY A 49 7.03 7.93 -7.27
N SER A 50 6.68 6.65 -7.23
CA SER A 50 5.42 6.20 -6.64
C SER A 50 5.51 4.90 -5.84
N TRP A 51 4.57 4.73 -4.92
CA TRP A 51 4.31 3.47 -4.21
C TRP A 51 2.89 2.99 -4.53
N THR A 52 2.71 1.70 -4.83
CA THR A 52 1.37 1.10 -4.91
C THR A 52 1.13 0.23 -3.68
N LEU A 53 -0.02 0.44 -3.06
CA LEU A 53 -0.50 -0.23 -1.85
C LEU A 53 -1.75 -1.05 -2.15
N ALA A 54 -1.88 -2.19 -1.48
CA ALA A 54 -3.08 -3.02 -1.52
C ALA A 54 -3.93 -2.80 -0.25
N SER A 55 -5.25 -2.61 -0.42
CA SER A 55 -6.18 -2.63 0.70
C SER A 55 -6.67 -4.04 0.98
N GLY A 56 -5.91 -4.75 1.83
CA GLY A 56 -6.24 -6.14 2.16
C GLY A 56 -7.51 -6.35 2.98
N PHE A 57 -8.04 -5.30 3.61
CA PHE A 57 -9.36 -5.32 4.26
C PHE A 57 -10.48 -4.80 3.35
N GLY A 58 -10.21 -4.71 2.06
CA GLY A 58 -11.16 -4.29 1.04
C GLY A 58 -11.44 -2.78 1.05
N PRO A 59 -12.47 -2.34 0.31
CA PRO A 59 -12.72 -0.91 0.06
C PRO A 59 -13.30 -0.18 1.29
N LYS A 60 -13.64 -0.92 2.35
CA LYS A 60 -14.19 -0.38 3.59
C LYS A 60 -13.13 -0.05 4.64
N ALA A 61 -11.85 -0.29 4.36
CA ALA A 61 -10.77 0.08 5.27
C ALA A 61 -10.77 1.60 5.51
N ASP A 62 -10.72 2.01 6.77
CA ASP A 62 -10.87 3.44 7.11
C ASP A 62 -9.83 4.32 6.43
N TRP A 63 -8.56 3.90 6.40
CA TRP A 63 -7.50 4.66 5.72
C TRP A 63 -7.80 4.85 4.22
N TYR A 64 -8.39 3.84 3.57
CA TYR A 64 -8.71 3.87 2.14
C TYR A 64 -9.86 4.84 1.88
N LEU A 65 -10.92 4.78 2.69
CA LEU A 65 -12.05 5.71 2.62
C LEU A 65 -11.63 7.15 2.96
N ASN A 66 -10.72 7.32 3.92
CA ASN A 66 -10.18 8.62 4.31
C ASN A 66 -9.35 9.24 3.17
N LEU A 67 -8.50 8.46 2.50
CA LEU A 67 -7.77 8.94 1.31
C LEU A 67 -8.69 9.30 0.14
N ARG A 68 -9.85 8.65 0.01
CA ARG A 68 -10.83 9.04 -1.02
C ARG A 68 -11.40 10.43 -0.77
N MET A 69 -11.53 10.83 0.50
CA MET A 69 -11.98 12.17 0.88
C MET A 69 -10.84 13.19 0.81
N MET A 70 -9.65 12.82 1.29
CA MET A 70 -8.46 13.67 1.32
C MET A 70 -7.26 12.92 0.69
N PRO A 71 -7.05 13.05 -0.64
CA PRO A 71 -6.04 12.25 -1.35
C PRO A 71 -4.61 12.73 -1.13
N THR A 72 -4.41 13.98 -0.71
CA THR A 72 -3.09 14.55 -0.45
C THR A 72 -2.70 14.28 1.00
N THR A 73 -1.57 13.62 1.22
CA THR A 73 -1.11 13.28 2.58
C THR A 73 0.41 13.07 2.64
N VAL A 74 0.90 12.55 3.76
CA VAL A 74 2.30 12.20 3.98
C VAL A 74 2.45 10.71 4.22
N VAL A 75 3.51 10.12 3.67
CA VAL A 75 3.97 8.78 4.02
C VAL A 75 5.36 8.80 4.60
N GLN A 76 5.66 7.87 5.49
CA GLN A 76 7.01 7.56 5.91
C GLN A 76 7.48 6.28 5.23
N SER A 77 8.56 6.37 4.45
CA SER A 77 9.27 5.23 3.87
C SER A 77 10.66 5.15 4.49
N GLY A 78 10.93 4.07 5.22
CA GLY A 78 12.12 3.97 6.07
C GLY A 78 12.15 5.07 7.14
N SER A 79 13.13 5.97 7.06
CA SER A 79 13.27 7.11 7.99
C SER A 79 12.91 8.46 7.35
N ARG A 80 12.36 8.48 6.14
CA ARG A 80 12.09 9.71 5.38
C ARG A 80 10.59 9.88 5.17
N HIS A 81 10.12 11.11 5.25
CA HIS A 81 8.75 11.49 4.98
C HIS A 81 8.61 12.04 3.57
N PHE A 82 7.49 11.74 2.92
CA PHE A 82 7.19 12.17 1.57
C PHE A 82 5.76 12.68 1.49
N ALA A 83 5.58 13.90 0.95
CA ALA A 83 4.25 14.37 0.56
C ALA A 83 3.82 13.61 -0.69
N VAL A 84 2.61 13.07 -0.70
CA VAL A 84 2.09 12.21 -1.77
C VAL A 84 0.66 12.57 -2.11
N THR A 85 0.26 12.23 -3.33
CA THR A 85 -1.13 12.28 -3.80
C THR A 85 -1.61 10.87 -4.12
N ALA A 86 -2.78 10.51 -3.61
CA ALA A 86 -3.39 9.20 -3.82
C ALA A 86 -4.18 9.12 -5.12
N HIS A 87 -3.89 8.07 -5.90
CA HIS A 87 -4.56 7.68 -7.13
C HIS A 87 -5.12 6.26 -6.99
N PHE A 88 -6.43 6.11 -7.14
CA PHE A 88 -7.12 4.85 -6.97
C PHE A 88 -7.10 4.05 -8.28
N LEU A 89 -6.56 2.84 -8.24
CA LEU A 89 -6.47 2.01 -9.43
C LEU A 89 -7.82 1.37 -9.75
N THR A 90 -8.08 1.21 -11.04
CA THR A 90 -9.18 0.39 -11.55
C THR A 90 -8.95 -1.09 -11.25
N ALA A 91 -10.00 -1.90 -11.37
CA ALA A 91 -9.90 -3.36 -11.18
C ALA A 91 -8.86 -3.99 -12.13
N GLU A 92 -8.80 -3.56 -13.39
CA GLU A 92 -7.85 -4.13 -14.34
C GLU A 92 -6.40 -3.78 -14.00
N GLU A 93 -6.15 -2.52 -13.64
CA GLU A 93 -4.84 -2.08 -13.15
C GLU A 93 -4.43 -2.83 -11.87
N GLY A 94 -5.38 -3.08 -10.97
CA GLY A 94 -5.18 -3.89 -9.77
C GLY A 94 -4.82 -5.34 -10.09
N GLY A 95 -5.50 -5.94 -11.07
CA GLY A 95 -5.18 -7.26 -11.61
C GLY A 95 -3.73 -7.34 -12.11
N GLU A 96 -3.31 -6.38 -12.93
CA GLU A 96 -1.95 -6.31 -13.45
C GLU A 96 -0.90 -6.00 -12.38
N ALA A 97 -1.23 -5.14 -11.42
CA ALA A 97 -0.36 -4.87 -10.28
C ALA A 97 -0.13 -6.15 -9.47
N MET A 98 -1.16 -6.95 -9.24
CA MET A 98 -1.05 -8.19 -8.48
C MET A 98 -0.27 -9.28 -9.22
N VAL A 99 -0.43 -9.39 -10.55
CA VAL A 99 0.38 -10.30 -11.38
C VAL A 99 1.87 -9.93 -11.28
N ARG A 100 2.20 -8.66 -11.47
CA ARG A 100 3.59 -8.17 -11.36
C ARG A 100 4.16 -8.38 -9.97
N TYR A 101 3.36 -8.11 -8.93
CA TYR A 101 3.75 -8.34 -7.55
C TYR A 101 4.04 -9.83 -7.27
N ALA A 102 3.18 -10.72 -7.77
CA ALA A 102 3.36 -12.16 -7.63
C ALA A 102 4.59 -12.69 -8.37
N ALA A 103 4.88 -12.17 -9.56
CA ALA A 103 6.11 -12.52 -10.30
C ALA A 103 7.37 -12.12 -9.52
N ALA A 104 7.39 -10.90 -8.95
CA ALA A 104 8.52 -10.42 -8.18
C ALA A 104 8.66 -11.11 -6.81
N ARG A 105 7.54 -11.46 -6.17
CA ARG A 105 7.49 -11.95 -4.77
C ARG A 105 6.48 -13.10 -4.60
N PRO A 106 6.71 -14.28 -5.23
CA PRO A 106 5.69 -15.34 -5.29
C PRO A 106 5.19 -15.82 -3.92
N ARG A 107 6.12 -16.03 -2.97
CA ARG A 107 5.77 -16.51 -1.62
C ARG A 107 4.96 -15.48 -0.84
N THR A 108 5.31 -14.20 -0.95
CA THR A 108 4.61 -13.12 -0.23
C THR A 108 3.25 -12.85 -0.85
N ALA A 109 3.14 -12.82 -2.18
CA ALA A 109 1.87 -12.67 -2.87
C ALA A 109 0.89 -13.79 -2.54
N ARG A 110 1.34 -15.06 -2.49
CA ARG A 110 0.50 -16.18 -2.08
C ARG A 110 -0.02 -16.01 -0.65
N ARG A 111 0.86 -15.60 0.29
CA ARG A 111 0.46 -15.34 1.69
C ARG A 111 -0.52 -14.18 1.82
N LEU A 112 -0.29 -13.10 1.09
CA LEU A 112 -1.16 -11.93 1.07
C LEU A 112 -2.55 -12.31 0.56
N CYS A 113 -2.65 -12.94 -0.63
CA CYS A 113 -3.91 -13.42 -1.17
C CYS A 113 -4.64 -14.38 -0.24
N SER A 114 -3.93 -15.35 0.33
CA SER A 114 -4.50 -16.31 1.27
C SER A 114 -5.04 -15.62 2.54
N PHE A 115 -4.32 -14.63 3.07
CA PHE A 115 -4.77 -13.83 4.21
C PHE A 115 -6.05 -13.05 3.90
N MET A 116 -6.22 -12.60 2.66
CA MET A 116 -7.41 -11.90 2.19
C MET A 116 -8.54 -12.85 1.72
N GLY A 117 -8.37 -14.17 1.85
CA GLY A 117 -9.40 -15.16 1.50
C GLY A 117 -9.44 -15.56 0.02
N PHE A 118 -8.46 -15.16 -0.80
CA PHE A 118 -8.42 -15.54 -2.21
C PHE A 118 -7.73 -16.90 -2.42
N GLY A 119 -8.41 -17.79 -3.16
CA GLY A 119 -7.84 -19.06 -3.61
C GLY A 119 -6.85 -18.84 -4.76
N ILE A 120 -5.57 -19.09 -4.50
CA ILE A 120 -4.48 -18.90 -5.47
C ILE A 120 -3.81 -20.24 -5.81
N ASP A 121 -3.82 -20.59 -7.09
CA ASP A 121 -3.12 -21.76 -7.65
C ASP A 121 -1.64 -21.47 -7.99
N GLY A 122 -1.23 -20.19 -7.98
CA GLY A 122 0.11 -19.74 -8.32
C GLY A 122 0.27 -19.27 -9.77
N SER A 123 -0.76 -19.44 -10.60
CA SER A 123 -0.79 -18.93 -11.98
C SER A 123 -0.98 -17.41 -12.01
N PRO A 124 -0.49 -16.72 -13.06
CA PRO A 124 -0.81 -15.31 -13.28
C PRO A 124 -2.32 -15.04 -13.34
N GLY A 125 -3.11 -15.99 -13.86
CA GLY A 125 -4.56 -15.86 -13.95
C GLY A 125 -5.26 -15.78 -12.60
N SER A 126 -4.84 -16.58 -11.60
CA SER A 126 -5.43 -16.51 -10.26
C SER A 126 -5.06 -15.23 -9.53
N TYR A 127 -3.81 -14.76 -9.67
CA TYR A 127 -3.40 -13.46 -9.11
C TYR A 127 -4.11 -12.28 -9.77
N ARG A 128 -4.33 -12.31 -11.08
CA ARG A 128 -5.09 -11.28 -11.79
C ARG A 128 -6.53 -11.19 -11.28
N ARG A 129 -7.22 -12.33 -11.10
CA ARG A 129 -8.58 -12.35 -10.55
C ARG A 129 -8.61 -11.75 -9.15
N ALA A 130 -7.72 -12.18 -8.26
CA ALA A 130 -7.61 -11.60 -6.93
C ALA A 130 -7.34 -10.08 -6.97
N GLY A 131 -6.41 -9.64 -7.83
CA GLY A 131 -6.09 -8.22 -8.01
C GLY A 131 -7.24 -7.37 -8.54
N ARG A 132 -8.20 -7.94 -9.28
CA ARG A 132 -9.41 -7.21 -9.71
C ARG A 132 -10.39 -6.94 -8.57
N GLU A 133 -10.34 -7.74 -7.51
CA GLU A 133 -11.21 -7.62 -6.34
C GLU A 133 -10.56 -6.82 -5.21
N ILE A 134 -9.23 -6.80 -5.14
CA ILE A 134 -8.47 -6.03 -4.15
C ILE A 134 -8.42 -4.56 -4.58
N PRO A 135 -8.83 -3.60 -3.73
CA PRO A 135 -8.61 -2.19 -4.02
C PRO A 135 -7.14 -1.83 -3.88
N PHE A 136 -6.61 -1.09 -4.86
CA PHE A 136 -5.24 -0.57 -4.81
C PHE A 136 -5.24 0.97 -4.82
N VAL A 137 -4.18 1.52 -4.25
CA VAL A 137 -3.88 2.95 -4.27
C VAL A 137 -2.44 3.14 -4.69
N ARG A 138 -2.20 3.93 -5.73
CA ARG A 138 -0.88 4.47 -6.06
C ARG A 138 -0.70 5.81 -5.37
N LEU A 139 0.42 5.99 -4.70
CA LEU A 139 0.82 7.22 -4.03
C LEU A 139 1.94 7.82 -4.84
N ASP A 140 1.67 8.92 -5.53
CA ASP A 140 2.63 9.63 -6.36
C ASP A 140 3.32 10.70 -5.49
N ALA A 141 4.65 10.68 -5.44
CA ALA A 141 5.41 11.66 -4.67
C ALA A 141 5.28 13.05 -5.28
N GLY A 142 5.09 14.06 -4.44
CA GLY A 142 5.06 15.45 -4.88
C GLY A 142 6.37 15.88 -5.57
N PRO A 143 6.32 16.89 -6.46
CA PRO A 143 7.46 17.31 -7.27
C PRO A 143 8.73 17.59 -6.47
N GLY A 144 9.90 17.29 -7.06
CA GLY A 144 11.21 17.59 -6.47
C GLY A 144 11.65 16.66 -5.34
N GLN A 145 10.81 15.71 -4.92
CA GLN A 145 11.17 14.72 -3.92
C GLN A 145 11.93 13.55 -4.54
N ARG A 146 13.14 13.27 -4.04
CA ARG A 146 13.91 12.09 -4.44
C ARG A 146 13.54 10.90 -3.56
N LEU A 147 12.90 9.89 -4.12
CA LEU A 147 12.54 8.70 -3.37
C LEU A 147 13.79 7.88 -2.97
N PRO A 148 13.70 7.00 -1.96
CA PRO A 148 14.82 6.19 -1.48
C PRO A 148 15.45 5.29 -2.57
#